data_AF-A0A3M0Y618-F1
#
_entry.id   AF-A0A3M0Y618-F1
#
_cell.length_a   1.000
_cell.length_b   1.000
_cell.length_c   1.000
_cell.angle_alpha   90.00
_cell.angle_beta   90.00
_cell.angle_gamma   90.00
#
_symmetry.space_group_name_H-M   'P 1'
#
loop_
_entity.id
_entity.type
_entity.pdbx_description
1 polymer ?
#
loop_
_entity_poly.entity_id
_entity_poly.type
_entity_poly.pdbx_seq_one_letter_code
_entity_poly.pdbx_strand_id
1 'polypeptide(L)' 'MWDNPRLLFIDHTSALGGSELCLLDIARAWRARGCVVLFEDGPLARRLGEAGVRVEVL' A
#
# COMPACT_ATOMS: atom_id res chain seq x y z
N MET A 1 -17.59 -9.69 16.71
CA MET A 1 -16.77 -8.51 16.39
C MET A 1 -15.49 -8.99 15.74
N TRP A 2 -15.03 -8.38 14.65
CA TRP A 2 -13.74 -8.73 14.07
C TRP A 2 -12.65 -8.00 14.85
N ASP A 3 -12.10 -8.68 15.85
CA ASP A 3 -11.03 -8.11 16.64
C ASP A 3 -9.74 -8.15 15.82
N ASN A 4 -9.26 -6.97 15.40
CA ASN A 4 -8.00 -6.71 14.70
C ASN A 4 -7.86 -7.30 13.27
N PRO A 5 -8.61 -6.79 12.28
CA PRO A 5 -8.54 -7.28 10.90
C PRO A 5 -7.18 -6.99 10.23
N ARG A 6 -6.75 -7.90 9.36
CA ARG A 6 -5.59 -7.72 8.47
C ARG A 6 -6.07 -7.22 7.11
N LEU A 7 -5.36 -6.23 6.53
CA LEU A 7 -5.75 -5.62 5.26
C LEU A 7 -4.76 -5.97 4.15
N LEU A 8 -5.31 -6.26 2.97
CA LEU A 8 -4.57 -6.37 1.72
C LEU A 8 -5.13 -5.32 0.76
N PHE A 9 -4.30 -4.36 0.39
CA PHE A 9 -4.58 -3.40 -0.68
C PHE A 9 -3.95 -3.90 -1.97
N ILE A 10 -4.61 -3.67 -3.10
CA ILE A 10 -4.13 -4.07 -4.42
C ILE A 10 -4.26 -2.86 -5.33
N ASP A 11 -3.18 -2.51 -6.02
CA ASP A 11 -3.22 -1.55 -7.11
C ASP A 11 -2.48 -2.10 -8.33
N HIS A 12 -3.01 -1.84 -9.51
CA HIS A 12 -2.43 -2.27 -10.76
C HIS A 12 -1.26 -1.39 -11.23
N THR A 13 -1.16 -0.15 -10.74
CA THR A 13 -0.13 0.80 -11.20
C THR A 13 0.74 1.32 -10.06
N SER A 14 1.97 1.70 -10.41
CA SER A 14 2.89 2.40 -9.50
C SER A 14 3.01 3.90 -9.79
N ALA A 15 2.29 4.39 -10.80
CA ALA A 15 2.25 5.81 -11.14
C ALA A 15 1.51 6.60 -10.03
N LEU A 16 2.02 7.77 -9.67
CA LEU A 16 1.42 8.58 -8.62
C LEU A 16 0.30 9.46 -9.17
N GLY A 17 -0.95 9.05 -8.95
CA GLY A 17 -2.15 9.85 -9.12
C GLY A 17 -2.85 10.14 -7.79
N GLY A 18 -4.07 10.67 -7.86
CA GLY A 18 -4.84 11.04 -6.68
C GLY A 18 -5.25 9.83 -5.83
N SER A 19 -5.62 8.72 -6.47
CA SER A 19 -5.95 7.46 -5.81
C SER A 19 -4.74 6.87 -5.09
N GLU A 20 -3.57 6.90 -5.70
CA GLU A 20 -2.37 6.29 -5.13
C GLU A 20 -1.82 7.10 -3.95
N LEU A 21 -1.98 8.43 -3.98
CA LEU A 21 -1.71 9.29 -2.83
C LEU A 21 -2.67 9.01 -1.66
N CYS A 22 -3.97 8.80 -1.96
CA CYS A 22 -4.95 8.40 -0.95
C CYS A 22 -4.63 7.01 -0.36
N LEU A 23 -4.27 6.05 -1.23
CA LEU A 23 -3.84 4.72 -0.82
C LEU A 23 -2.61 4.78 0.10
N LEU A 24 -1.62 5.63 -0.21
CA LEU A 24 -0.45 5.83 0.64
C LEU A 24 -0.83 6.22 2.07
N ASP A 25 -1.75 7.17 2.23
CA ASP A 25 -2.20 7.62 3.56
C ASP A 25 -2.92 6.51 4.32
N ILE A 26 -3.83 5.79 3.65
CA ILE A 26 -4.58 4.69 4.26
C ILE A 26 -3.64 3.53 4.61
N ALA A 27 -2.81 3.08 3.68
CA ALA A 27 -1.88 1.96 3.90
C ALA A 27 -0.88 2.28 5.02
N ARG A 28 -0.41 3.53 5.12
CA ARG A 28 0.45 3.98 6.22
C ARG A 28 -0.24 3.89 7.58
N ALA A 29 -1.53 4.20 7.68
CA ALA A 29 -2.29 4.05 8.92
C ALA A 29 -2.43 2.58 9.36
N TRP A 30 -2.38 1.65 8.41
CA TRP A 30 -2.53 0.22 8.64
C TRP A 30 -1.22 -0.57 8.57
N ARG A 31 -0.06 0.09 8.43
CA ARG A 31 1.25 -0.54 8.17
C ARG A 31 1.65 -1.69 9.11
N ALA A 32 1.19 -1.68 10.36
CA ALA A 32 1.46 -2.74 11.33
C ALA A 32 0.73 -4.07 11.03
N ARG A 33 -0.36 -4.03 10.25
CA ARG A 33 -1.22 -5.19 9.95
C ARG A 33 -1.76 -5.19 8.51
N GLY A 34 -1.14 -4.41 7.64
CA GLY A 34 -1.53 -4.17 6.26
C GLY A 34 -0.40 -4.50 5.28
N CYS A 35 -0.78 -4.85 4.06
CA CYS A 35 0.13 -5.10 2.95
C CYS A 35 -0.44 -4.47 1.68
N VAL A 36 0.42 -3.95 0.81
CA VAL A 36 0.04 -3.47 -0.53
C VAL A 36 0.68 -4.39 -1.56
N VAL A 37 -0.11 -4.87 -2.51
CA VAL A 37 0.35 -5.58 -3.70
C VAL A 37 0.23 -4.65 -4.90
N LEU A 38 1.30 -4.49 -5.65
CA LEU A 38 1.35 -3.71 -6.88
C LEU A 38 1.64 -4.63 -8.07
N PHE A 39 1.05 -4.36 -9.24
CA PHE A 39 1.39 -5.09 -10.48
C PHE A 39 2.49 -4.39 -11.29
N GLU A 40 2.97 -3.25 -10.79
CA GLU A 40 4.05 -2.49 -11.39
C GLU A 40 5.00 -2.03 -10.30
N ASP A 41 6.32 -2.15 -10.54
CA ASP A 41 7.31 -1.45 -9.73
C ASP A 41 7.31 0.05 -10.09
N GLY A 42 7.72 0.91 -9.16
CA GLY A 42 7.82 2.33 -9.43
C GLY A 42 7.64 3.26 -8.23
N PRO A 43 7.27 4.53 -8.49
CA PRO A 43 7.26 5.58 -7.47
C PRO A 43 6.38 5.29 -6.26
N LEU A 44 5.21 4.67 -6.45
CA LEU A 44 4.32 4.31 -5.35
C LEU A 44 4.94 3.21 -4.47
N ALA A 45 5.51 2.16 -5.07
CA ALA A 45 6.18 1.07 -4.35
C ALA A 45 7.26 1.61 -3.41
N ARG A 46 8.09 2.54 -3.91
CA ARG A 46 9.14 3.19 -3.12
C ARG A 46 8.57 4.02 -1.97
N ARG A 47 7.58 4.87 -2.23
CA ARG A 47 6.98 5.73 -1.19
C ARG A 47 6.29 4.93 -0.09
N LEU A 48 5.62 3.84 -0.45
CA LEU A 48 5.02 2.93 0.53
C LEU A 48 6.10 2.25 1.37
N GLY A 49 7.18 1.77 0.75
CA GLY A 49 8.33 1.20 1.46
C GLY A 49 9.00 2.20 2.42
N GLU A 50 9.24 3.43 1.97
CA GLU A 50 9.75 4.53 2.81
C GLU A 50 8.81 4.88 3.98
N ALA A 51 7.50 4.73 3.79
CA ALA A 51 6.48 4.90 4.83
C ALA A 51 6.38 3.70 5.81
N GLY A 52 7.21 2.66 5.62
CA GLY A 52 7.23 1.44 6.43
C GLY A 52 6.05 0.51 6.16
N VAL A 53 5.39 0.64 5.01
CA VAL A 53 4.33 -0.26 4.56
C VAL A 53 4.98 -1.48 3.91
N ARG A 54 4.46 -2.69 4.20
CA ARG A 54 4.85 -3.89 3.47
C ARG A 54 4.31 -3.83 2.05
N VAL A 55 5.20 -3.92 1.06
CA VAL A 55 4.86 -3.90 -0.37
C VAL A 55 5.36 -5.16 -1.05
N GLU A 56 4.56 -5.71 -1.95
CA GLU A 56 4.93 -6.80 -2.85
C GLU A 56 4.59 -6.38 -4.28
N VAL A 57 5.53 -6.58 -5.21
CA VAL A 57 5.29 -6.35 -6.64
C VAL A 57 5.19 -7.70 -7.32
N LEU A 58 4.11 -7.94 -8.05
CA LEU A 58 3.84 -9.18 -8.80
C LEU A 58 4.07 -9.02 -10.29
#